data_AF-A0A5M6IMR7-F1
#
_entry.id   AF-A0A5M6IMR7-F1
#
_cell.length_a   1.000
_cell.length_b   1.000
_cell.length_c   1.000
_cell.angle_alpha   90.00
_cell.angle_beta   90.00
_cell.angle_gamma   90.00
#
_symmetry.space_group_name_H-M   'P 1'
#
loop_
_entity.id
_entity.type
_entity.pdbx_description
1 polymer ?
#
loop_
_entity_poly.entity_id
_entity_poly.type
_entity_poly.pdbx_seq_one_letter_code
_entity_poly.pdbx_strand_id
1 'polypeptide(L)'
;MPSMPIFVDARIPVIFAPVAIAGPEDAVLVEGEIPAPEGVPVARFGPQRPGHGIACACCAPRGPVATALHRLFLARARGEVAMFRRVLVQAGPAGEATVRDAVAQDAFLAGRYRLGAESGL
;
A
#
# COMPACT_ATOMS: atom_id res chain seq x y z
N MET A 1 2.16 -37.22 16.15
CA MET A 1 1.22 -36.23 15.58
C MET A 1 2.04 -35.32 14.68
N PRO A 2 1.94 -35.40 13.34
CA PRO A 2 2.67 -34.47 12.49
C PRO A 2 2.08 -33.07 12.68
N SER A 3 2.91 -32.14 13.18
CA SER A 3 2.58 -30.73 13.27
C SER A 3 2.53 -30.18 11.85
N MET A 4 1.32 -29.90 11.35
CA MET A 4 1.11 -29.32 10.04
C MET A 4 1.58 -27.87 10.11
N PRO A 5 2.59 -27.45 9.31
CA PRO A 5 3.02 -26.06 9.34
C PRO A 5 1.85 -25.18 8.91
N ILE A 6 1.38 -24.34 9.84
CA ILE A 6 0.50 -23.23 9.52
C ILE A 6 1.29 -22.27 8.62
N PHE A 7 1.06 -22.35 7.32
CA PHE A 7 1.51 -21.33 6.38
C PHE A 7 0.71 -20.07 6.65
N VAL A 8 1.23 -19.20 7.53
CA VAL A 8 0.68 -17.86 7.72
C VAL A 8 1.07 -17.02 6.51
N ASP A 9 0.08 -16.49 5.79
CA ASP A 9 0.33 -15.51 4.74
C ASP A 9 0.88 -14.23 5.41
N ALA A 10 2.18 -13.99 5.24
CA ALA A 10 2.89 -12.87 5.84
C ALA A 10 2.72 -11.54 5.08
N ARG A 11 1.92 -11.51 4.00
CA ARG A 11 1.71 -10.30 3.23
C ARG A 11 0.83 -9.33 4.00
N ILE A 12 1.16 -8.06 3.87
CA ILE A 12 0.48 -6.96 4.55
C ILE A 12 -0.90 -6.77 3.88
N PRO A 13 -2.01 -6.94 4.61
CA PRO A 13 -3.33 -6.69 4.06
C PRO A 13 -3.53 -5.21 3.74
N VAL A 14 -4.11 -4.96 2.57
CA VAL A 14 -4.57 -3.67 2.06
C VAL A 14 -6.09 -3.64 2.13
N ILE A 15 -6.65 -2.74 2.93
CA ILE A 15 -8.07 -2.69 3.26
C ILE A 15 -8.63 -1.35 2.83
N PHE A 16 -9.76 -1.37 2.12
CA PHE A 16 -10.52 -0.17 1.75
C PHE A 16 -11.43 0.17 2.92
N ALA A 17 -11.09 1.22 3.66
CA ALA A 17 -11.82 1.64 4.86
C ALA A 17 -11.50 3.11 5.19
N PRO A 18 -12.39 3.81 5.92
CA PRO A 18 -12.14 5.17 6.36
C PRO A 18 -10.82 5.29 7.14
N VAL A 19 -9.93 6.20 6.75
CA VAL A 19 -8.65 6.36 7.48
C VAL A 19 -8.82 6.88 8.91
N ALA A 20 -9.99 7.43 9.24
CA ALA A 20 -10.35 7.82 10.59
C ALA A 20 -10.35 6.65 11.60
N ILE A 21 -10.44 5.40 11.13
CA ILE A 21 -10.38 4.20 11.98
C ILE A 21 -8.94 3.66 12.16
N ALA A 22 -7.93 4.34 11.63
CA ALA A 22 -6.55 3.90 11.74
C ALA A 22 -6.09 3.88 13.20
N GLY A 23 -5.60 2.72 13.63
CA GLY A 23 -4.94 2.54 14.92
C GLY A 23 -3.42 2.71 14.84
N PRO A 24 -2.71 2.55 15.98
CA PRO A 24 -1.26 2.71 16.04
C PRO A 24 -0.47 1.65 15.26
N GLU A 25 -1.07 0.50 14.93
CA GLU A 25 -0.45 -0.56 14.11
C GLU A 25 -0.84 -0.47 12.62
N ASP A 26 -1.44 0.65 12.20
CA ASP A 26 -1.92 0.85 10.83
C ASP A 26 -1.05 1.84 10.08
N ALA A 27 -0.87 1.60 8.79
CA ALA A 27 -0.42 2.62 7.85
C ALA A 27 -1.57 3.04 6.93
N VAL A 28 -1.44 4.22 6.35
CA VAL A 28 -2.48 4.82 5.52
C VAL A 28 -1.93 5.09 4.12
N LEU A 29 -2.70 4.71 3.10
CA LEU A 29 -2.49 5.09 1.70
C LEU A 29 -3.65 6.01 1.27
N VAL A 30 -3.33 7.25 0.91
CA VAL A 30 -4.31 8.26 0.49
C VAL A 30 -4.09 8.72 -0.94
N GLU A 31 -5.19 8.94 -1.65
CA GLU A 31 -5.18 9.60 -2.96
C GLU A 31 -5.05 11.13 -2.79
N GLY A 32 -4.06 11.73 -3.45
CA GLY A 32 -3.82 13.17 -3.41
C GLY A 32 -3.60 13.72 -2.00
N GLU A 33 -4.27 14.84 -1.72
CA GLU A 33 -4.13 15.62 -0.48
C GLU A 33 -5.23 15.30 0.55
N ILE A 34 -5.87 14.13 0.46
CA ILE A 34 -6.86 13.72 1.46
C ILE A 34 -6.20 13.76 2.86
N PRO A 35 -6.85 14.39 3.87
CA PRO A 35 -6.35 14.43 5.23
C PRO A 35 -6.09 13.03 5.77
N ALA A 36 -4.94 12.85 6.43
CA ALA A 36 -4.56 11.60 7.05
C ALA A 36 -4.43 11.80 8.57
N PRO A 37 -4.63 10.75 9.38
CA PRO A 37 -4.46 10.83 10.82
C PRO A 37 -3.02 11.18 11.19
N GLU A 38 -2.84 11.86 12.32
CA GLU A 38 -1.49 12.11 12.86
C GLU A 38 -0.93 10.85 13.53
N GLY A 39 0.40 10.72 13.55
CA GLY A 39 1.09 9.63 14.25
C GLY A 39 1.04 8.27 13.56
N VAL A 40 0.35 8.14 12.41
CA VAL A 40 0.38 6.93 11.58
C VAL A 40 1.27 7.12 10.35
N PRO A 41 1.97 6.08 9.86
CA PRO A 41 2.72 6.17 8.61
C PRO A 41 1.77 6.45 7.43
N VAL A 42 2.04 7.50 6.66
CA VAL A 42 1.22 7.91 5.52
C VAL A 42 2.01 7.80 4.22
N ALA A 43 1.43 7.11 3.23
CA ALA A 43 1.85 7.14 1.84
C ALA A 43 0.79 7.84 1.00
N ARG A 44 1.23 8.64 0.03
CA ARG A 44 0.35 9.37 -0.89
C ARG A 44 0.59 8.91 -2.31
N PHE A 45 -0.48 8.76 -3.09
CA PHE A 45 -0.42 8.50 -4.52
C PHE A 45 -1.30 9.49 -5.27
N GLY A 46 -0.98 9.76 -6.52
CA GLY A 46 -1.68 10.72 -7.36
C GLY A 46 -1.11 10.72 -8.77
N PRO A 47 -1.56 11.61 -9.65
CA PRO A 47 -1.05 11.68 -11.03
C PRO A 47 0.47 11.82 -11.02
N GLN A 48 1.17 10.83 -11.60
CA GLN A 48 2.62 10.90 -11.75
C GLN A 48 2.94 11.96 -12.80
N ARG A 49 3.69 12.98 -12.41
CA ARG A 49 4.42 13.80 -13.38
C ARG A 49 5.58 12.94 -13.89
N PRO A 50 5.75 12.74 -15.20
CA PRO A 50 6.90 12.01 -15.74
C PRO A 50 8.19 12.65 -15.21
N GLY A 51 8.99 11.88 -14.47
CA GLY A 51 10.23 12.34 -13.86
C GLY A 51 11.44 12.35 -14.80
N HIS A 52 11.29 11.84 -16.03
CA HIS A 52 12.33 11.81 -17.06
C HIS A 52 11.71 11.68 -18.47
N GLY A 53 12.50 11.95 -19.51
CA GLY A 53 12.09 11.86 -20.91
C GLY A 53 11.74 10.44 -21.38
N ILE A 54 10.97 10.37 -22.47
CA ILE A 54 10.34 9.19 -23.11
C ILE A 54 11.31 8.08 -23.56
N ALA A 55 12.63 8.28 -23.51
CA ALA A 55 13.61 7.42 -24.19
C ALA A 55 14.26 6.31 -23.34
N CYS A 56 13.93 6.14 -22.07
CA CYS A 56 14.45 5.02 -21.27
C CYS A 56 13.48 3.82 -21.30
N ALA A 57 13.55 3.02 -22.36
CA ALA A 57 12.74 1.81 -22.53
C ALA A 57 12.99 0.72 -21.48
N CYS A 58 14.03 0.85 -20.63
CA CYS A 58 14.34 -0.09 -19.56
C CYS A 58 13.52 0.13 -18.27
N CYS A 59 12.84 1.27 -18.13
CA CYS A 59 12.06 1.62 -16.95
C CYS A 59 10.64 1.98 -17.40
N ALA A 60 9.77 1.00 -17.62
CA ALA A 60 8.34 1.30 -17.55
C ALA A 60 8.09 1.89 -16.15
N PRO A 61 7.68 3.16 -16.02
CA PRO A 61 7.53 3.77 -14.71
C PRO A 61 6.47 2.95 -13.95
N ARG A 62 6.87 2.36 -12.82
CA ARG A 62 5.90 1.72 -11.91
C ARG A 62 4.84 2.76 -11.58
N GLY A 63 3.58 2.34 -11.61
CA GLY A 63 2.45 3.23 -11.33
C GLY A 63 2.56 3.94 -9.97
N PRO A 64 1.79 5.02 -9.77
CA PRO A 64 1.89 5.85 -8.56
C PRO A 64 1.68 5.05 -7.28
N VAL A 65 0.72 4.12 -7.27
CA VAL A 65 0.43 3.24 -6.12
C VAL A 65 1.62 2.34 -5.81
N ALA A 66 2.16 1.65 -6.82
CA ALA A 66 3.32 0.77 -6.66
C ALA A 66 4.53 1.52 -6.11
N THR A 67 4.76 2.73 -6.60
CA THR A 67 5.83 3.61 -6.08
C THR A 67 5.59 4.00 -4.62
N ALA A 68 4.37 4.42 -4.26
CA ALA A 68 4.03 4.85 -2.92
C ALA A 68 4.14 3.70 -1.89
N LEU A 69 3.54 2.54 -2.19
CA LEU A 69 3.59 1.36 -1.33
C LEU A 69 5.01 0.79 -1.22
N HIS A 70 5.80 0.81 -2.31
CA HIS A 70 7.20 0.40 -2.25
C HIS A 70 8.02 1.28 -1.29
N ARG A 71 7.87 2.61 -1.38
CA ARG A 71 8.53 3.55 -0.48
C ARG A 71 8.12 3.33 0.97
N LEU A 72 6.82 3.14 1.22
CA LEU A 72 6.28 2.85 2.55
C LEU A 72 6.85 1.55 3.13
N PHE A 73 6.89 0.48 2.32
CA PHE A 73 7.48 -0.80 2.72
C PHE A 73 8.94 -0.64 3.13
N LEU A 74 9.71 0.09 2.31
CA LEU A 74 11.13 0.31 2.55
C LEU A 74 11.37 1.15 3.81
N ALA A 75 10.59 2.21 4.03
CA ALA A 75 10.67 3.02 5.24
C ALA A 75 10.42 2.16 6.50
N ARG A 76 9.40 1.28 6.45
CA ARG A 76 9.13 0.31 7.53
C ARG A 76 10.30 -0.65 7.74
N ALA A 77 10.84 -1.22 6.66
CA ALA A 77 11.96 -2.17 6.73
C ALA A 77 13.24 -1.54 7.30
N ARG A 78 13.42 -0.22 7.13
CA ARG A 78 14.54 0.55 7.69
C ARG A 78 14.26 1.12 9.08
N GLY A 79 13.05 0.98 9.62
CA GLY A 79 12.65 1.57 10.90
C GLY A 79 12.46 3.09 10.87
N GLU A 80 12.29 3.68 9.68
CA GLU A 80 12.05 5.13 9.50
C GLU A 80 10.61 5.53 9.85
N VAL A 81 9.70 4.57 9.84
CA VAL A 81 8.31 4.73 10.27
C VAL A 81 7.95 3.63 11.27
N ALA A 82 6.91 3.87 12.07
CA ALA A 82 6.40 2.88 13.01
C ALA A 82 6.06 1.55 12.30
N MET A 83 6.24 0.44 13.01
CA MET A 83 5.87 -0.87 12.52
C MET A 83 4.34 -0.95 12.38
N PHE A 84 3.86 -1.33 11.19
CA PHE A 84 2.44 -1.53 10.93
C PHE A 84 2.17 -2.96 10.45
N ARG A 85 0.90 -3.37 10.58
CA ARG A 85 0.41 -4.73 10.25
C ARG A 85 -0.58 -4.74 9.09
N ARG A 86 -1.18 -3.59 8.74
CA ARG A 86 -2.10 -3.43 7.62
C ARG A 86 -2.01 -2.02 7.03
N VAL A 87 -2.48 -1.86 5.81
CA VAL A 87 -2.59 -0.56 5.13
C VAL A 87 -4.06 -0.25 4.87
N LEU A 88 -4.55 0.86 5.41
CA LEU A 88 -5.89 1.38 5.11
C LEU A 88 -5.81 2.32 3.90
N VAL A 89 -6.73 2.15 2.96
CA VAL A 89 -6.78 2.92 1.71
C VAL A 89 -7.97 3.86 1.76
N GLN A 90 -7.71 5.14 1.52
CA GLN A 90 -8.72 6.17 1.30
C GLN A 90 -8.51 6.82 -0.06
N ALA A 91 -9.40 6.50 -0.99
CA ALA A 91 -9.37 6.97 -2.37
C ALA A 91 -10.79 7.07 -2.94
N GLY A 92 -10.96 7.73 -4.08
CA GLY A 92 -12.20 7.61 -4.85
C GLY A 92 -12.30 6.26 -5.57
N PRO A 93 -13.46 5.90 -6.17
CA PRO A 93 -13.66 4.59 -6.81
C PRO A 93 -12.61 4.23 -7.88
N ALA A 94 -12.18 5.22 -8.68
CA ALA A 94 -11.12 5.03 -9.68
C ALA A 94 -9.74 4.83 -9.03
N GLY A 95 -9.44 5.56 -7.96
CA GLY A 95 -8.22 5.38 -7.17
C GLY A 95 -8.18 4.01 -6.50
N GLU A 96 -9.29 3.54 -5.93
CA GLU A 96 -9.36 2.19 -5.38
C GLU A 96 -9.17 1.11 -6.43
N ALA A 97 -9.79 1.25 -7.62
CA ALA A 97 -9.57 0.33 -8.73
C ALA A 97 -8.08 0.30 -9.13
N THR A 98 -7.43 1.47 -9.17
CA THR A 98 -5.98 1.59 -9.41
C THR A 98 -5.16 0.88 -8.34
N VAL A 99 -5.57 0.95 -7.08
CA VAL A 99 -4.90 0.23 -5.98
C VAL A 99 -5.09 -1.28 -6.10
N ARG A 100 -6.30 -1.76 -6.41
CA ARG A 100 -6.57 -3.19 -6.62
C ARG A 100 -5.73 -3.74 -7.77
N ASP A 101 -5.68 -3.03 -8.90
CA ASP A 101 -4.88 -3.41 -10.06
C ASP A 101 -3.38 -3.43 -9.73
N ALA A 102 -2.86 -2.39 -9.09
CA ALA A 102 -1.45 -2.33 -8.72
C ALA A 102 -1.03 -3.48 -7.79
N VAL A 103 -1.86 -3.81 -6.77
CA VAL A 103 -1.58 -4.93 -5.85
C VAL A 103 -1.59 -6.28 -6.57
N ALA A 104 -2.42 -6.43 -7.61
CA ALA A 104 -2.51 -7.66 -8.39
C ALA A 104 -1.40 -7.80 -9.44
N GLN A 105 -1.03 -6.71 -10.12
CA GLN A 105 -0.18 -6.74 -11.32
C GLN A 105 1.29 -6.40 -11.04
N ASP A 106 1.60 -5.62 -9.99
CA ASP A 106 2.99 -5.33 -9.64
C ASP A 106 3.61 -6.49 -8.84
N ALA A 107 4.65 -7.10 -9.39
CA ALA A 107 5.29 -8.28 -8.80
C ALA A 107 5.86 -8.03 -7.38
N PHE A 108 6.36 -6.82 -7.10
CA PHE A 108 6.82 -6.48 -5.75
C PHE A 108 5.64 -6.37 -4.79
N LEU A 109 4.56 -5.71 -5.21
CA LEU A 109 3.36 -5.59 -4.39
C LEU A 109 2.72 -6.95 -4.13
N ALA A 110 2.53 -7.79 -5.15
CA ALA A 110 1.93 -9.11 -5.01
C ALA A 110 2.67 -10.02 -4.00
N GLY A 111 3.99 -9.84 -3.87
CA GLY A 111 4.83 -10.56 -2.92
C GLY A 111 4.86 -10.01 -1.49
N ARG A 112 4.38 -8.77 -1.27
CA ARG A 112 4.46 -8.09 0.04
C ARG A 112 3.11 -7.63 0.59
N TYR A 113 2.13 -7.47 -0.27
CA TYR A 113 0.80 -6.99 0.01
C TYR A 113 -0.24 -7.96 -0.53
N ARG A 114 -1.42 -7.96 0.09
CA ARG A 114 -2.59 -8.69 -0.39
C ARG A 114 -3.82 -7.85 -0.15
N LEU A 115 -4.88 -8.03 -0.94
CA LEU A 115 -6.17 -7.45 -0.59
C LEU A 115 -6.67 -8.11 0.71
N GLY A 116 -7.01 -7.28 1.69
CA GLY A 116 -7.67 -7.70 2.91
C GLY A 116 -9.18 -7.72 2.72
N ALA A 117 -9.88 -8.48 3.57
CA ALA A 117 -11.31 -8.29 3.68
C ALA A 117 -11.56 -6.88 4.22
N GLU A 118 -12.56 -6.20 3.64
CA GLU A 118 -13.19 -5.05 4.27
C GLU A 118 -13.62 -5.53 5.65
N SER A 119 -12.93 -5.10 6.69
CA SER A 119 -13.28 -5.54 8.04
C SER A 119 -14.63 -4.90 8.31
N GLY A 120 -15.69 -5.72 8.24
CA GLY A 120 -17.02 -5.34 8.65
C GLY A 120 -16.92 -4.66 10.02
N LEU A 121 -17.52 -3.48 10.08
CA LEU A 121 -17.72 -2.71 11.29
C LEU A 121 -18.31 -3.59 12.40
#